data_AF-A0A370C9I2-F1
#
_entry.id   AF-A0A370C9I2-F1
#
_cell.length_a   1.000
_cell.length_b   1.000
_cell.length_c   1.000
_cell.angle_alpha   90.00
_cell.angle_beta   90.00
_cell.angle_gamma   90.00
#
_symmetry.space_group_name_H-M   'P 1'
#
loop_
_entity.id
_entity.type
_entity.pdbx_description
1 polymer ?
#
loop_
_entity_poly.entity_id
_entity_poly.type
_entity_poly.pdbx_seq_one_letter_code
_entity_poly.pdbx_strand_id
1 'polypeptide(L)'
;MRNRQKDKPRQNANIKFNSYVPRKCSATNRIIKANDHASVQISIAKVDENGRYTGENHTYALCGFIRARGESDDSLNRLAQRDGYVRNVWTAARQR
;
A
#
# COMPACT_ATOMS: atom_id res chain seq x y z
N MET A 1 -40.23 5.54 17.09
CA MET A 1 -38.82 5.70 16.67
C MET A 1 -38.39 4.40 15.97
N ARG A 2 -38.41 4.37 14.62
CA ARG A 2 -37.99 3.21 13.83
C ARG A 2 -36.77 3.63 13.01
N ASN A 3 -35.61 3.03 13.31
CA ASN A 3 -34.36 3.26 12.59
C ASN A 3 -34.52 2.81 11.14
N ARG A 4 -34.40 3.76 10.20
CA ARG A 4 -34.25 3.48 8.76
C ARG A 4 -32.83 2.97 8.51
N GLN A 5 -32.64 1.66 8.61
CA GLN A 5 -31.55 1.00 7.89
C GLN A 5 -31.77 1.26 6.39
N LYS A 6 -30.94 2.12 5.80
CA LYS A 6 -30.89 2.28 4.34
C LYS A 6 -30.13 1.09 3.80
N ASP A 7 -30.86 0.07 3.35
CA ASP A 7 -30.32 -0.99 2.51
C ASP A 7 -29.69 -0.36 1.27
N LYS A 8 -28.38 -0.53 1.11
CA LYS A 8 -27.68 -0.07 -0.10
C LYS A 8 -28.12 -0.96 -1.27
N PRO A 9 -28.55 -0.38 -2.41
CA PRO A 9 -28.93 -1.18 -3.57
C PRO A 9 -27.73 -2.00 -4.06
N ARG A 10 -27.94 -3.30 -4.25
CA ARG A 10 -27.02 -4.18 -4.97
C ARG A 10 -27.05 -3.80 -6.44
N GLN A 11 -26.14 -2.93 -6.88
CA GLN A 11 -25.97 -2.66 -8.30
C GLN A 11 -24.99 -3.67 -8.90
N ASN A 12 -25.55 -4.64 -9.63
CA ASN A 12 -24.81 -5.43 -10.61
C ASN A 12 -24.44 -4.55 -11.81
N ALA A 13 -23.28 -4.85 -12.40
CA ALA A 13 -22.75 -4.33 -13.67
C ALA A 13 -22.21 -2.89 -13.70
N ASN A 14 -20.89 -2.79 -13.54
CA ASN A 14 -19.97 -2.18 -14.52
C ASN A 14 -20.35 -0.84 -15.18
N ILE A 15 -20.83 0.14 -14.41
CA ILE A 15 -20.84 1.55 -14.84
C ILE A 15 -19.92 2.32 -13.89
N LYS A 16 -18.66 2.51 -14.30
CA LYS A 16 -17.67 3.34 -13.58
C LYS A 16 -18.04 4.82 -13.71
N PHE A 17 -19.00 5.28 -12.92
CA PHE A 17 -19.29 6.71 -12.72
C PHE A 17 -18.42 7.26 -11.56
N ASN A 18 -17.09 7.20 -11.72
CA ASN A 18 -16.15 7.81 -10.78
C ASN A 18 -14.92 8.29 -11.58
N SER A 19 -14.57 9.57 -11.44
CA SER A 19 -13.52 10.24 -12.22
C SER A 19 -12.15 9.53 -12.15
N TYR A 20 -11.86 8.80 -11.07
CA TYR A 20 -10.69 7.93 -10.97
C TYR A 20 -10.87 6.83 -9.92
N VAL A 21 -10.15 5.71 -10.07
CA VAL A 21 -10.00 4.71 -9.01
C VAL A 21 -8.76 5.06 -8.18
N PRO A 22 -8.90 5.35 -6.87
CA PRO A 22 -7.79 5.81 -6.05
C PRO A 22 -6.78 4.70 -5.73
N ARG A 23 -5.53 5.10 -5.46
CA ARG A 23 -4.46 4.20 -5.00
C ARG A 23 -4.73 3.75 -3.56
N LYS A 24 -4.26 2.54 -3.23
CA LYS A 24 -4.31 1.97 -1.87
C LYS A 24 -2.91 1.89 -1.30
N CYS A 25 -2.79 2.11 0.01
CA CYS A 25 -1.56 1.92 0.75
C CYS A 25 -1.23 0.42 0.85
N SER A 26 -0.03 0.03 0.43
CA SER A 26 0.44 -1.37 0.44
C SER A 26 0.52 -1.95 1.86
N ALA A 27 0.71 -1.11 2.88
CA ALA A 27 0.87 -1.55 4.27
C ALA A 27 -0.47 -1.75 5.01
N THR A 28 -1.48 -0.91 4.73
CA THR A 28 -2.73 -0.84 5.51
C THR A 28 -4.00 -1.06 4.69
N ASN A 29 -3.88 -1.17 3.37
CA ASN A 29 -5.00 -1.19 2.42
C ASN A 29 -5.94 0.03 2.49
N ARG A 30 -5.53 1.11 3.19
CA ARG A 30 -6.27 2.37 3.25
C ARG A 30 -6.17 3.11 1.93
N ILE A 31 -7.26 3.76 1.52
CA ILE A 31 -7.29 4.62 0.33
C ILE A 31 -6.40 5.85 0.56
N ILE A 32 -5.49 6.12 -0.38
CA ILE A 32 -4.69 7.35 -0.41
C ILE A 32 -5.54 8.43 -1.06
N LYS A 33 -5.86 9.48 -0.30
CA LYS A 33 -6.66 10.61 -0.77
C LYS A 33 -5.82 11.52 -1.66
N ALA A 34 -6.45 12.25 -2.57
CA ALA A 34 -5.76 13.22 -3.43
C ALA A 34 -5.05 14.34 -2.65
N ASN A 35 -5.60 14.74 -1.49
CA ASN A 35 -5.01 15.77 -0.62
C ASN A 35 -3.91 15.24 0.33
N ASP A 36 -3.57 13.95 0.27
CA ASP A 36 -2.51 13.37 1.12
C ASP A 36 -1.13 13.59 0.48
N HIS A 37 -0.60 14.80 0.63
CA HIS A 37 0.75 15.17 0.15
C HIS A 37 1.88 14.54 0.97
N ALA A 38 1.56 13.93 2.12
CA ALA A 38 2.51 13.14 2.88
C ALA A 38 2.59 11.69 2.39
N SER A 39 1.74 11.26 1.45
CA SER A 39 1.89 9.94 0.83
C SER A 39 3.10 9.88 -0.09
N VAL A 40 3.74 8.71 -0.16
CA VAL A 40 4.88 8.47 -1.06
C VAL A 40 4.66 7.20 -1.86
N GLN A 41 5.29 7.18 -3.01
CA GLN A 41 5.40 6.01 -3.85
C GLN A 41 6.88 5.68 -3.98
N ILE A 42 7.28 4.52 -3.47
CA ILE A 42 8.65 4.04 -3.50
C ILE A 42 8.74 2.99 -4.59
N SER A 43 9.58 3.23 -5.60
CA SER A 43 9.83 2.30 -6.70
C SER A 43 11.20 1.67 -6.51
N ILE A 44 11.21 0.35 -6.31
CA ILE A 44 12.41 -0.46 -6.17
C ILE A 44 12.73 -1.07 -7.53
N ALA A 45 13.94 -0.81 -8.01
CA ALA A 45 14.47 -1.35 -9.26
C ALA A 45 14.67 -2.87 -9.17
N LYS A 46 14.13 -3.62 -10.14
CA LYS A 46 14.48 -5.04 -10.30
C LYS A 46 15.85 -5.15 -10.97
N VAL A 47 16.66 -6.08 -10.46
CA VAL A 47 18.00 -6.34 -10.98
C VAL A 47 18.08 -7.73 -11.58
N ASP A 48 18.89 -7.87 -12.63
CA ASP A 48 19.25 -9.16 -13.20
C ASP A 48 20.34 -9.86 -12.36
N GLU A 49 20.73 -11.06 -12.78
CA GLU A 49 21.79 -11.85 -12.14
C GLU A 49 23.16 -11.16 -12.16
N ASN A 50 23.37 -10.23 -13.11
CA ASN A 50 24.58 -9.42 -13.23
C ASN A 50 24.52 -8.13 -12.40
N GLY A 51 23.45 -7.96 -11.59
CA GLY A 51 23.23 -6.77 -10.77
C GLY A 51 22.84 -5.52 -11.57
N ARG A 52 22.46 -5.65 -12.84
CA ARG A 52 22.04 -4.54 -13.69
C ARG A 52 20.53 -4.36 -13.64
N TYR A 53 20.12 -3.11 -13.73
CA TYR A 53 18.71 -2.75 -13.75
C TYR A 53 18.00 -3.29 -15.00
N THR A 54 16.89 -3.99 -14.81
CA THR A 54 16.14 -4.66 -15.89
C THR A 54 15.11 -3.77 -16.58
N GLY A 55 14.92 -2.53 -16.11
CA GLY A 55 13.89 -1.63 -16.63
C GLY A 55 12.53 -1.74 -15.94
N GLU A 56 12.33 -2.75 -15.09
CA GLU A 56 11.09 -2.93 -14.34
C GLU A 56 11.25 -2.53 -12.86
N ASN A 57 10.24 -1.83 -12.33
CA ASN A 57 10.20 -1.39 -10.93
C ASN A 57 9.05 -2.03 -10.17
N HIS A 58 9.34 -2.55 -8.98
CA HIS A 58 8.32 -2.92 -8.03
C HIS A 58 7.97 -1.73 -7.14
N THR A 59 6.69 -1.39 -7.04
CA THR A 59 6.26 -0.11 -6.46
C THR A 59 5.40 -0.30 -5.22
N TYR A 60 5.81 0.34 -4.12
CA TYR A 60 5.08 0.40 -2.86
C TYR A 60 4.47 1.78 -2.65
N ALA A 61 3.19 1.81 -2.28
CA ALA A 61 2.50 3.04 -1.92
C ALA A 61 2.32 3.11 -0.40
N LEU A 62 2.87 4.14 0.24
CA LEU A 62 2.70 4.39 1.67
C LEU A 62 1.87 5.65 1.88
N CYS A 63 0.85 5.54 2.74
CA CYS A 63 0.02 6.70 3.11
C CYS A 63 0.73 7.60 4.12
N GLY A 64 0.38 8.88 4.13
CA GLY A 64 0.97 9.86 5.04
C GLY A 64 0.74 9.50 6.51
N PHE A 65 -0.36 8.81 6.84
CA PHE A 65 -0.68 8.36 8.20
C PHE A 65 0.39 7.45 8.81
N ILE A 66 0.88 6.46 8.05
CA ILE A 66 1.91 5.52 8.54
C ILE A 66 3.26 6.21 8.67
N ARG A 67 3.57 7.15 7.75
CA ARG A 67 4.79 7.96 7.81
C ARG A 67 4.81 8.90 9.00
N ALA A 68 3.68 9.54 9.31
CA ALA A 68 3.56 10.43 10.46
C ALA A 68 3.71 9.69 11.80
N ARG A 69 3.40 8.39 11.84
CA ARG A 69 3.57 7.54 13.03
C ARG A 69 4.96 6.93 13.18
N GLY A 70 5.85 7.09 12.20
CA GLY A 70 7.15 6.42 12.19
C GLY A 70 7.07 4.91 11.93
N GLU A 71 5.90 4.38 11.56
CA GLU A 71 5.68 2.95 11.26
C GLU A 71 6.02 2.61 9.79
N SER A 72 6.51 3.59 9.01
CA SER A 72 6.80 3.43 7.59
C SER A 72 7.95 2.48 7.32
N ASP A 73 9.00 2.52 8.15
CA ASP A 73 10.18 1.67 7.99
C ASP A 73 9.84 0.20 8.25
N ASP A 74 9.24 -0.10 9.41
CA ASP A 74 8.78 -1.45 9.76
C ASP A 74 7.83 -2.02 8.70
N SER A 75 6.89 -1.20 8.22
CA SER A 75 5.96 -1.60 7.17
C SER A 75 6.68 -1.93 5.85
N LEU A 76 7.69 -1.16 5.46
CA LEU A 76 8.45 -1.40 4.25
C LEU A 76 9.31 -2.65 4.37
N ASN A 77 9.98 -2.85 5.50
CA ASN A 77 10.80 -4.04 5.77
C ASN A 77 9.96 -5.31 5.72
N ARG A 78 8.76 -5.29 6.31
CA ARG A 78 7.81 -6.41 6.23
C ARG A 78 7.37 -6.70 4.79
N LEU A 79 7.06 -5.66 4.01
CA LEU A 79 6.62 -5.82 2.61
C LEU A 79 7.76 -6.32 1.72
N ALA A 80 8.94 -5.73 1.83
CA ALA A 80 10.11 -6.12 1.04
C ALA A 80 10.57 -7.54 1.37
N GLN A 81 10.50 -7.95 2.64
CA GLN A 81 10.82 -9.32 3.04
C GLN A 81 9.77 -10.32 2.53
N ARG A 82 8.48 -9.98 2.58
CA ARG A 82 7.42 -10.82 2.01
C ARG A 82 7.60 -11.01 0.50
N ASP A 83 8.00 -9.96 -0.20
CA ASP A 83 8.19 -9.99 -1.64
C ASP A 83 9.58 -10.53 -2.05
N GLY A 84 10.40 -10.93 -1.08
CA GLY A 84 11.65 -11.68 -1.30
C GLY A 84 12.91 -10.84 -1.55
N TYR A 85 12.81 -9.51 -1.46
CA TYR A 85 13.94 -8.60 -1.69
C TYR A 85 14.93 -8.55 -0.53
N VAL A 86 14.44 -8.78 0.70
CA VAL A 86 15.23 -8.70 1.93
C VAL A 86 15.03 -9.99 2.72
N ARG A 87 16.09 -10.49 3.38
CA ARG A 87 16.04 -11.72 4.19
C ARG A 87 16.44 -11.42 5.63
N ASN A 88 15.67 -11.94 6.58
CA ASN A 88 15.95 -11.91 8.03
C ASN A 88 16.11 -10.51 8.65
N VAL A 89 15.47 -9.47 8.08
CA VAL A 89 15.51 -8.11 8.64
C VAL A 89 14.29 -7.82 9.51
N TRP A 90 13.14 -8.37 9.14
CA TRP A 90 11.88 -8.22 9.86
C TRP A 90 11.47 -9.51 10.56
N THR A 91 11.01 -9.40 11.81
CA THR A 91 10.50 -10.52 12.62
C THR A 91 9.14 -10.16 13.21
N ALA A 92 8.18 -11.08 13.16
CA ALA A 92 6.84 -10.86 13.71
C ALA A 92 6.83 -10.78 15.25
N ALA A 93 7.78 -11.46 15.90
CA ALA A 93 8.00 -11.36 17.33
C ALA A 93 8.87 -10.13 17.64
N ARG A 94 8.36 -9.20 18.44
CA ARG A 94 9.17 -8.14 19.04
C ARG A 94 10.07 -8.75 20.11
N GLN A 95 11.39 -8.59 19.97
CA GLN A 95 12.30 -8.77 21.10
C GLN A 95 11.92 -7.70 22.14
N ARG A 96 11.48 -8.17 23.31
CA ARG A 96 11.24 -7.34 24.49
C ARG A 96 12.57 -7.04 25.17
#